data_AF-A0A7V8F4J4-F1
#
_entry.id   AF-A0A7V8F4J4-F1
#
_cell.length_a   1.000
_cell.length_b   1.000
_cell.length_c   1.000
_cell.angle_alpha   90.00
_cell.angle_beta   90.00
_cell.angle_gamma   90.00
#
_symmetry.space_group_name_H-M   'P 1'
#
loop_
_entity.id
_entity.type
_entity.pdbx_description
1 polymer ?
#
loop_
_entity_poly.entity_id
_entity_poly.type
_entity_poly.pdbx_seq_one_letter_code
_entity_poly.pdbx_strand_id
1 'polypeptide(L)'
;MPANRATDQLSDPRIGVLNSGRFYAFVNGYDQPHFEGTLHQVEQALGLRRQEGPAAARPYRDFDVRLSFEYPAWDEREGIWYRGITAKTKAEANRAARHQAHGDGHLAGGKGRVTFTAFEAT
;
A
#
# COMPACT_ATOMS: atom_id res chain seq x y z
N MET A 1 -35.39 15.58 9.21
CA MET A 1 -34.65 14.34 9.52
C MET A 1 -33.80 13.98 8.30
N PRO A 2 -32.53 14.42 8.19
CA PRO A 2 -31.72 14.07 7.02
C PRO A 2 -31.21 12.63 7.12
N ALA A 3 -31.53 11.82 6.12
CA ALA A 3 -31.02 10.47 5.92
C ALA A 3 -29.52 10.54 5.59
N ASN A 4 -28.69 9.96 6.46
CA ASN A 4 -27.25 9.86 6.23
C ASN A 4 -26.96 8.83 5.12
N ARG A 5 -26.64 9.36 3.94
CA ARG A 5 -25.98 8.69 2.81
C ARG A 5 -24.63 8.10 3.27
N ALA A 6 -24.54 6.78 3.51
CA ALA A 6 -23.25 6.07 3.61
C ALA A 6 -23.31 4.53 3.48
N THR A 7 -24.38 3.93 2.95
CA THR A 7 -24.45 2.46 2.74
C THR A 7 -25.04 2.11 1.38
N ASP A 8 -24.45 2.70 0.33
CA ASP A 8 -24.64 2.25 -1.05
C ASP A 8 -23.38 1.50 -1.53
N GLN A 9 -22.72 0.79 -0.60
CA GLN A 9 -22.00 -0.42 -1.00
C GLN A 9 -23.09 -1.45 -1.23
N LEU A 10 -23.43 -1.66 -2.49
CA LEU A 10 -24.24 -2.76 -2.97
C LEU A 10 -23.63 -4.07 -2.46
N SER A 11 -23.93 -4.44 -1.21
CA SER A 11 -23.48 -5.68 -0.60
C SER A 11 -24.24 -6.77 -1.34
N ASP A 12 -23.51 -7.63 -2.04
CA ASP A 12 -24.10 -8.68 -2.86
C ASP A 12 -25.15 -9.44 -2.02
N PRO A 13 -26.36 -9.71 -2.56
CA PRO A 13 -27.42 -10.39 -1.81
C PRO A 13 -27.03 -11.78 -1.29
N ARG A 14 -25.90 -12.34 -1.74
CA ARG A 14 -25.30 -13.59 -1.25
C ARG A 14 -24.46 -13.41 0.02
N ILE A 15 -24.19 -12.17 0.44
CA ILE A 15 -23.37 -11.84 1.61
C ILE A 15 -24.26 -11.42 2.78
N GLY A 16 -24.19 -12.18 3.87
CA GLY A 16 -24.80 -11.82 5.15
C GLY A 16 -23.83 -11.13 6.10
N VAL A 17 -24.37 -10.39 7.06
CA VAL A 17 -23.62 -9.75 8.16
C VAL A 17 -23.98 -10.42 9.48
N LEU A 18 -22.98 -10.81 10.27
CA LEU A 18 -23.15 -11.34 11.61
C LEU A 18 -23.22 -10.20 12.63
N ASN A 19 -23.86 -10.42 13.78
CA ASN A 19 -23.91 -9.46 14.90
C ASN A 19 -22.52 -9.07 15.44
N SER A 20 -21.49 -9.85 15.09
CA SER A 20 -20.08 -9.58 15.41
C SER A 20 -19.43 -8.54 14.46
N GLY A 21 -20.13 -8.05 13.45
CA GLY A 21 -19.58 -7.18 12.41
C GLY A 21 -18.75 -7.91 11.34
N ARG A 22 -18.75 -9.25 11.36
CA ARG A 22 -18.13 -10.10 10.33
C ARG A 22 -19.12 -10.40 9.19
N PHE A 23 -18.59 -10.70 8.01
CA PHE A 23 -19.36 -11.03 6.81
C PHE A 23 -19.30 -12.54 6.55
N TYR A 24 -20.37 -13.11 5.99
CA TYR A 24 -20.38 -14.52 5.58
C TYR A 24 -21.09 -14.73 4.25
N ALA A 25 -20.69 -15.75 3.49
CA ALA A 25 -21.42 -16.20 2.31
C ALA A 25 -21.32 -17.71 2.11
N PHE A 26 -22.35 -18.28 1.47
CA PHE A 26 -22.40 -19.69 1.07
C PHE A 26 -21.79 -19.86 -0.33
N VAL A 27 -20.46 -19.85 -0.38
CA VAL A 27 -19.69 -19.90 -1.64
C VAL A 27 -19.89 -21.22 -2.39
N ASN A 28 -20.09 -22.33 -1.67
CA ASN A 28 -20.20 -23.69 -2.23
C ASN A 28 -21.61 -24.30 -2.10
N GLY A 29 -22.64 -23.47 -1.93
CA GLY A 29 -24.03 -23.92 -1.73
C GLY A 29 -24.46 -23.91 -0.26
N TYR A 30 -25.79 -23.90 -0.04
CA TYR A 30 -26.40 -23.75 1.29
C TYR A 30 -26.19 -24.96 2.22
N ASP A 31 -25.88 -26.13 1.65
CA ASP A 31 -25.61 -27.37 2.39
C ASP A 31 -24.16 -27.49 2.87
N GLN A 32 -23.30 -26.53 2.54
CA GLN A 32 -21.90 -26.50 2.96
C GLN A 32 -21.65 -25.42 4.01
N PRO A 33 -20.57 -25.56 4.82
CA PRO A 33 -20.16 -24.52 5.75
C PRO A 33 -19.97 -23.19 5.02
N HIS A 34 -20.58 -22.13 5.57
CA HIS A 34 -20.39 -20.78 5.06
C HIS A 34 -18.94 -20.33 5.28
N PHE A 35 -18.45 -19.47 4.41
CA PHE A 35 -17.17 -18.80 4.59
C PHE A 35 -17.39 -17.51 5.38
N GLU A 36 -16.78 -17.38 6.55
CA GLU A 36 -16.84 -16.18 7.40
C GLU A 36 -15.53 -15.38 7.41
N GLY A 37 -15.59 -14.08 7.21
CA GLY A 37 -14.40 -13.23 7.12
C GLY A 37 -14.70 -11.74 7.07
N THR A 38 -13.78 -10.98 6.50
CA THR A 38 -14.03 -9.58 6.13
C THR A 38 -14.82 -9.52 4.82
N LEU A 39 -15.51 -8.41 4.55
CA LEU A 39 -16.25 -8.21 3.29
C LEU A 39 -15.38 -8.54 2.07
N HIS A 40 -14.13 -8.06 2.06
CA HIS A 40 -13.18 -8.31 0.98
C HIS A 40 -12.88 -9.80 0.77
N GLN A 41 -12.69 -10.56 1.85
CA GLN A 41 -12.41 -12.00 1.74
C GLN A 41 -13.62 -12.77 1.23
N VAL A 42 -14.83 -12.39 1.67
CA VAL A 42 -16.08 -12.99 1.22
C VAL A 42 -16.36 -12.66 -0.26
N GLU A 43 -16.12 -11.42 -0.68
CA GLU A 43 -16.19 -10.98 -2.08
C GLU A 43 -15.20 -11.73 -2.98
N GLN A 44 -13.98 -11.98 -2.49
CA GLN A 44 -12.99 -12.80 -3.19
C GLN A 44 -13.44 -14.25 -3.33
N ALA A 45 -13.98 -14.84 -2.26
CA ALA A 45 -14.46 -16.21 -2.28
C ALA A 45 -15.67 -16.38 -3.22
N LEU A 46 -16.56 -15.38 -3.30
CA LEU A 46 -17.67 -15.34 -4.25
C LEU A 46 -17.25 -15.05 -5.71
N GLY A 47 -15.97 -14.75 -5.96
CA GLY A 47 -15.47 -14.39 -7.29
C GLY A 47 -15.94 -13.02 -7.80
N LEU A 48 -16.51 -12.18 -6.93
CA LEU A 48 -16.97 -10.83 -7.26
C LEU A 48 -15.80 -9.86 -7.48
N ARG A 49 -14.68 -10.12 -6.80
CA ARG A 49 -13.43 -9.41 -6.99
C ARG A 49 -12.51 -10.27 -7.85
N ARG A 50 -12.04 -9.71 -8.97
CA ARG A 50 -10.92 -10.30 -9.72
C ARG A 50 -9.75 -10.44 -8.74
N GLN A 51 -9.30 -11.67 -8.51
CA GLN A 51 -8.03 -11.87 -7.83
C GLN A 51 -6.98 -11.12 -8.66
N GLU A 52 -6.43 -10.04 -8.08
CA GLU A 52 -5.18 -9.50 -8.56
C GLU A 52 -4.15 -10.62 -8.33
N GLY A 53 -3.91 -11.41 -9.37
CA GLY A 53 -2.85 -12.40 -9.36
C GLY A 53 -1.53 -11.72 -8.98
N PRO A 54 -0.53 -12.48 -8.49
CA PRO A 54 0.76 -11.90 -8.13
C PRO A 54 1.27 -11.09 -9.32
N ALA A 55 1.45 -9.77 -9.10
CA ALA A 55 1.87 -8.85 -10.14
C ALA A 55 3.12 -9.42 -10.81
N ALA A 56 3.07 -9.56 -12.14
CA ALA A 56 4.18 -10.12 -12.93
C ALA A 56 5.50 -9.47 -12.48
N ALA A 57 6.50 -10.30 -12.18
CA ALA A 57 7.78 -9.85 -11.66
C ALA A 57 8.42 -8.87 -12.65
N ARG A 58 8.39 -7.58 -12.31
CA ARG A 58 9.08 -6.55 -13.08
C ARG A 58 10.59 -6.79 -13.00
N PRO A 59 11.33 -6.59 -14.10
CA PRO A 59 12.79 -6.68 -14.07
C PRO A 59 13.34 -5.64 -13.09
N TYR A 60 14.42 -6.01 -12.41
CA TYR A 60 15.15 -5.09 -11.55
C TYR A 60 15.82 -4.01 -12.41
N ARG A 61 15.79 -2.79 -11.91
CA ARG A 61 16.49 -1.63 -12.47
C ARG A 61 17.21 -0.91 -11.35
N ASP A 62 18.26 -0.19 -11.72
CA ASP A 62 18.97 0.67 -10.78
C ASP A 62 18.27 2.03 -10.71
N PHE A 63 18.06 2.48 -9.48
CA PHE A 63 17.45 3.76 -9.18
C PHE A 63 18.38 4.59 -8.30
N ASP A 64 18.43 5.88 -8.60
CA ASP A 64 19.04 6.88 -7.73
C ASP A 64 17.92 7.62 -7.00
N VAL A 65 17.96 7.66 -5.68
CA VAL A 65 16.93 8.30 -4.86
C VAL A 65 17.50 9.54 -4.19
N ARG A 66 16.86 10.70 -4.42
CA ARG A 66 17.17 11.94 -3.73
C ARG A 66 16.24 12.12 -2.52
N LEU A 67 16.84 12.32 -1.36
CA LEU A 67 16.18 12.75 -0.13
C LEU A 67 16.29 14.27 0.00
N SER A 68 15.16 14.96 0.03
CA SER A 68 15.07 16.41 0.22
C SER A 68 14.31 16.74 1.51
N PHE A 69 14.79 17.72 2.26
CA PHE A 69 14.17 18.21 3.50
C PHE A 69 13.31 19.44 3.23
N GLU A 70 12.23 19.63 4.00
CA GLU A 70 11.40 20.84 3.97
C GLU A 70 12.14 22.04 4.56
N TYR A 71 12.92 21.80 5.64
CA TYR A 71 13.81 22.79 6.25
C TYR A 71 15.25 22.28 6.21
N PRO A 72 15.89 22.29 5.03
CA PRO A 72 17.27 21.84 4.91
C PRO A 72 18.22 22.79 5.62
N ALA A 73 19.27 22.24 6.25
CA ALA A 73 20.43 23.05 6.62
C ALA A 73 21.14 23.60 5.37
N TRP A 74 22.04 24.55 5.56
CA TRP A 74 22.72 25.23 4.44
C TRP A 74 23.49 24.25 3.54
N ASP A 75 24.11 23.24 4.15
CA ASP A 75 24.83 22.14 3.50
C ASP A 75 23.91 21.06 2.89
N GLU A 76 22.62 21.04 3.26
CA GLU A 76 21.67 20.00 2.86
C GLU A 76 20.70 20.45 1.76
N ARG A 77 20.93 21.64 1.18
CA ARG A 77 20.02 22.26 0.21
C ARG A 77 19.86 21.45 -1.08
N GLU A 78 20.89 20.71 -1.48
CA GLU A 78 20.83 19.80 -2.64
C GLU A 78 20.18 18.44 -2.31
N GLY A 79 20.02 18.13 -1.02
CA GLY A 79 19.53 16.85 -0.54
C GLY A 79 20.61 15.76 -0.50
N ILE A 80 20.23 14.60 0.04
CA ILE A 80 21.10 13.43 0.17
C ILE A 80 20.78 12.45 -0.96
N TRP A 81 21.81 11.99 -1.66
CA TRP A 81 21.66 11.05 -2.77
C TRP A 81 21.99 9.63 -2.35
N TYR A 82 21.03 8.73 -2.52
CA TYR A 82 21.21 7.28 -2.37
C TYR A 82 21.30 6.68 -3.77
N ARG A 83 22.51 6.29 -4.18
CA ARG A 83 22.78 5.81 -5.54
C ARG A 83 22.82 4.28 -5.62
N GLY A 84 22.50 3.74 -6.79
CA GLY A 84 22.64 2.31 -7.06
C GLY A 84 21.66 1.42 -6.30
N ILE A 85 20.43 1.90 -6.05
CA ILE A 85 19.39 1.10 -5.42
C ILE A 85 18.73 0.20 -6.48
N THR A 86 19.05 -1.08 -6.44
CA THR A 86 18.43 -2.07 -7.31
C THR A 86 17.02 -2.43 -6.82
N ALA A 87 15.99 -2.05 -7.58
CA ALA A 87 14.59 -2.27 -7.23
C ALA A 87 13.74 -2.61 -8.46
N LYS A 88 12.54 -3.15 -8.27
CA LYS A 88 11.60 -3.41 -9.37
C LYS A 88 10.75 -2.19 -9.71
N THR A 89 10.62 -1.25 -8.78
CA THR A 89 9.78 -0.05 -8.91
C THR A 89 10.38 1.14 -8.17
N LYS A 90 10.01 2.36 -8.59
CA LYS A 90 10.33 3.61 -7.89
C LYS A 90 9.87 3.62 -6.43
N ALA A 91 8.72 3.01 -6.14
CA ALA A 91 8.18 2.93 -4.78
C ALA A 91 9.04 2.02 -3.89
N GLU A 92 9.51 0.89 -4.42
CA GLU A 92 10.42 -0.01 -3.73
C GLU A 92 11.80 0.63 -3.53
N ALA A 93 12.32 1.34 -4.54
CA ALA A 93 13.56 2.12 -4.41
C ALA A 93 13.44 3.19 -3.30
N ASN A 94 12.35 3.95 -3.29
CA ASN A 94 12.08 4.93 -2.23
C ASN A 94 11.97 4.29 -0.85
N ARG A 95 11.39 3.09 -0.75
CA ARG A 95 11.30 2.35 0.52
C ARG A 95 12.68 1.92 1.01
N ALA A 96 13.54 1.41 0.12
CA ALA A 96 14.91 1.05 0.44
C ALA A 96 15.72 2.28 0.89
N ALA A 97 15.65 3.39 0.14
CA ALA A 97 16.29 4.65 0.50
C ALA A 97 15.82 5.17 1.87
N ARG A 98 14.52 5.06 2.16
CA ARG A 98 13.96 5.48 3.46
C ARG A 98 14.50 4.61 4.61
N HIS A 99 14.66 3.31 4.39
CA HIS A 99 15.24 2.42 5.39
C HIS A 99 16.71 2.77 5.65
N GLN A 100 17.47 3.06 4.60
CA GLN A 100 18.87 3.48 4.72
C GLN A 100 18.99 4.83 5.45
N ALA A 101 18.18 5.83 5.06
CA ALA A 101 18.11 7.13 5.73
C ALA A 101 17.74 7.03 7.22
N HIS A 102 16.91 6.05 7.60
CA HIS A 102 16.58 5.80 8.99
C HIS A 102 17.79 5.25 9.76
N GLY A 103 18.54 4.30 9.17
CA GLY A 103 19.75 3.74 9.76
C GLY A 103 20.86 4.78 9.93
N ASP A 104 21.01 5.68 8.95
CA ASP A 104 22.00 6.75 8.96
C ASP A 104 21.62 7.93 9.86
N GLY A 105 20.42 7.91 10.46
CA GLY A 105 19.94 8.98 11.35
C GLY A 105 19.50 10.26 10.61
N HIS A 106 19.42 10.24 9.29
CA HIS A 106 18.99 11.38 8.47
C HIS A 106 17.49 11.71 8.63
N LEU A 107 16.74 10.87 9.32
CA LEU A 107 15.31 11.07 9.63
C LEU A 107 15.06 11.67 11.02
N ALA A 108 16.10 12.06 11.76
CA ALA A 108 15.95 12.65 13.09
C ALA A 108 15.23 14.01 13.05
N GLY A 109 14.52 14.32 14.13
CA GLY A 109 13.63 15.49 14.24
C GLY A 109 14.34 16.84 14.04
N GLY A 110 13.60 17.83 13.53
CA GLY A 110 14.06 19.19 13.31
C GLY A 110 14.12 19.63 11.84
N LYS A 111 14.03 18.70 10.88
CA LYS A 111 14.17 18.97 9.44
C LYS A 111 12.84 19.03 8.65
N GLY A 112 11.71 18.99 9.37
CA GLY A 112 10.37 19.02 8.78
C GLY A 112 10.03 17.75 8.00
N ARG A 113 9.19 17.89 6.97
CA ARG A 113 8.85 16.77 6.08
C ARG A 113 10.06 16.36 5.23
N VAL A 114 10.22 15.06 5.04
CA VAL A 114 11.20 14.48 4.13
C VAL A 114 10.53 13.97 2.86
N THR A 115 11.10 14.31 1.72
CA THR A 115 10.63 13.88 0.39
C THR A 115 11.68 12.98 -0.25
N PHE A 116 11.25 11.81 -0.73
CA PHE A 116 12.10 10.88 -1.48
C PHE A 116 11.68 10.88 -2.94
N THR A 117 12.61 11.15 -3.85
CA THR A 117 12.37 11.18 -5.29
C THR A 117 13.30 10.19 -5.99
N ALA A 118 12.73 9.13 -6.56
CA ALA A 118 13.47 8.13 -7.33
C ALA A 118 13.61 8.54 -8.80
N PHE A 119 14.84 8.48 -9.28
CA PHE A 119 15.26 8.62 -10.67
C PHE A 119 15.73 7.26 -11.17
N GLU A 120 15.41 6.93 -12.43
CA GLU A 120 15.97 5.72 -13.06
C GLU A 120 17.41 6.04 -13.46
N ALA A 121 18.36 5.24 -12.99
CA ALA A 121 19.74 5.32 -13.46
C ALA A 121 19.76 4.74 -14.88
N THR A 122 20.22 5.55 -15.85
CA THR A 122 20.30 5.17 -17.27
C THR A 122 21.55 4.36 -17.54
#